data_AF-A0A485P7C0-F1
#
_entry.id   AF-A0A485P7C0-F1
#
_cell.length_a   1.000
_cell.length_b   1.000
_cell.length_c   1.000
_cell.angle_alpha   90.00
_cell.angle_beta   90.00
_cell.angle_gamma   90.00
#
_symmetry.space_group_name_H-M   'P 1'
#
loop_
_entity.id
_entity.type
_entity.pdbx_description
1 polymer ?
#
loop_
_entity_poly.entity_id
_entity_poly.type
_entity_poly.pdbx_seq_one_letter_code
_entity_poly.pdbx_strand_id
1 'polypeptide(L)'
;MDRPAEPRIPALWDGPEDISDISQNLSGEYFRYKGIPFPVGIYSPESIRKVENADVQDDDIFIITYPKSGTNWMIEILSLILKDGDPSWIRSVPIWKRAPWCETILGAFSLSEQPRPRLMSSHLPIQLFAKAFFTSKAKAIYMGRNPRDVVVSLYHYSKIAGQLKDPGTPDQFLQ
;
A
#
# COMPACT_ATOMS: atom_id res chain seq x y z
N MET A 1 -22.29 22.70 -25.56
CA MET A 1 -21.11 22.56 -24.67
C MET A 1 -21.23 21.20 -24.02
N ASP A 2 -20.63 20.18 -24.64
CA ASP A 2 -20.69 18.82 -24.15
C ASP A 2 -19.63 18.64 -23.06
N ARG A 3 -20.06 18.17 -21.88
CA ARG A 3 -19.14 17.70 -20.84
C ARG A 3 -18.47 16.42 -21.34
N PRO A 4 -17.18 16.18 -21.05
CA PRO A 4 -16.57 14.88 -21.29
C PRO A 4 -17.31 13.82 -20.47
N ALA A 5 -17.65 12.70 -21.10
CA ALA A 5 -18.24 11.56 -20.41
C ALA A 5 -17.26 11.01 -19.37
N GLU A 6 -17.71 10.89 -18.12
CA GLU A 6 -16.96 10.14 -17.11
C GLU A 6 -16.91 8.66 -17.50
N PRO A 7 -15.74 8.01 -17.43
CA PRO A 7 -15.64 6.59 -17.73
C PRO A 7 -16.45 5.79 -16.72
N ARG A 8 -17.42 5.02 -17.22
CA ARG A 8 -18.20 4.06 -16.43
C ARG A 8 -17.25 2.97 -15.92
N ILE A 9 -17.07 2.92 -14.60
CA ILE A 9 -16.38 1.80 -13.93
C ILE A 9 -17.42 0.70 -13.72
N PRO A 10 -17.29 -0.49 -14.35
CA PRO A 10 -18.20 -1.59 -14.11
C PRO A 10 -18.08 -2.07 -12.66
N ALA A 11 -19.22 -2.33 -12.02
CA ALA A 11 -19.27 -3.02 -10.74
C ALA A 11 -18.78 -4.45 -10.94
N LEU A 12 -17.53 -4.72 -10.54
CA LEU A 12 -17.02 -6.07 -10.37
C LEU A 12 -16.68 -6.25 -8.88
N TRP A 13 -16.54 -7.50 -8.45
CA TRP A 13 -15.82 -7.94 -7.25
C TRP A 13 -16.67 -8.30 -6.01
N ASP A 14 -17.44 -9.39 -6.13
CA ASP A 14 -17.74 -10.29 -5.01
C ASP A 14 -16.78 -11.50 -5.09
N GLY A 15 -15.80 -11.61 -4.17
CA GLY A 15 -15.09 -12.87 -3.90
C GLY A 15 -13.56 -12.91 -4.10
N PRO A 16 -12.87 -13.93 -3.53
CA PRO A 16 -11.41 -14.08 -3.51
C PRO A 16 -10.79 -14.57 -4.83
N GLU A 17 -11.53 -14.58 -5.94
CA GLU A 17 -11.11 -15.22 -7.19
C GLU A 17 -10.21 -14.36 -8.11
N ASP A 18 -9.97 -13.07 -7.86
CA ASP A 18 -9.41 -12.24 -8.93
C ASP A 18 -8.20 -11.34 -8.57
N ILE A 19 -7.13 -11.90 -7.99
CA ILE A 19 -5.81 -11.22 -7.95
C ILE A 19 -5.05 -11.48 -9.26
N SER A 20 -5.27 -12.64 -9.87
CA SER A 20 -4.64 -13.04 -11.14
C SER A 20 -5.05 -12.10 -12.27
N ASP A 21 -6.34 -11.83 -12.47
CA ASP A 21 -6.77 -11.06 -13.64
C ASP A 21 -6.58 -9.55 -13.38
N ILE A 22 -6.61 -9.09 -12.11
CA ILE A 22 -6.08 -7.77 -11.75
C ILE A 22 -4.61 -7.66 -12.16
N SER A 23 -3.77 -8.65 -11.87
CA SER A 23 -2.34 -8.61 -12.19
C SER A 23 -2.04 -8.63 -13.69
N GLN A 24 -2.87 -9.33 -14.47
CA GLN A 24 -2.73 -9.39 -15.94
C GLN A 24 -3.18 -8.09 -16.63
N ASN A 25 -4.03 -7.30 -15.97
CA ASN A 25 -4.60 -6.06 -16.51
C ASN A 25 -3.90 -4.78 -15.98
N LEU A 26 -2.71 -4.90 -15.39
CA LEU A 26 -1.94 -3.74 -14.92
C LEU A 26 -1.35 -2.98 -16.12
N SER A 27 -1.78 -1.73 -16.29
CA SER A 27 -1.37 -0.89 -17.43
C SER A 27 -0.04 -0.14 -17.23
N GLY A 28 0.51 -0.15 -16.01
CA GLY A 28 1.67 0.69 -15.64
C GLY A 28 1.35 2.19 -15.59
N GLU A 29 0.07 2.58 -15.73
CA GLU A 29 -0.36 3.97 -15.70
C GLU A 29 -0.62 4.47 -14.28
N TYR A 30 -0.75 5.79 -14.15
CA TYR A 30 -1.01 6.45 -12.88
C TYR A 30 -2.27 7.31 -12.97
N PHE A 31 -3.09 7.26 -11.92
CA PHE A 31 -4.12 8.28 -11.67
C PHE A 31 -3.66 9.24 -10.56
N ARG A 32 -4.30 10.39 -10.43
CA ARG A 32 -4.01 11.34 -9.35
C ARG A 32 -5.13 11.40 -8.33
N TYR A 33 -4.76 11.32 -7.06
CA TYR A 33 -5.66 11.59 -5.93
C TYR A 33 -5.12 12.75 -5.11
N LYS A 34 -5.87 13.86 -5.05
CA LYS A 34 -5.44 15.11 -4.39
C LYS A 34 -4.01 15.55 -4.80
N GLY A 35 -3.70 15.43 -6.09
CA GLY A 35 -2.41 15.80 -6.68
C GLY A 35 -1.31 14.73 -6.61
N ILE A 36 -1.47 13.67 -5.82
CA ILE A 36 -0.47 12.60 -5.65
C ILE A 36 -0.71 11.47 -6.66
N PRO A 37 0.33 10.99 -7.37
CA PRO A 37 0.20 9.89 -8.33
C PRO A 37 0.11 8.52 -7.64
N PHE A 38 -0.79 7.67 -8.14
CA PHE A 38 -0.97 6.28 -7.69
C PHE A 38 -1.07 5.33 -8.90
N PRO A 39 -0.41 4.16 -8.86
CA PRO A 39 -0.57 3.11 -9.85
C PRO A 39 -2.03 2.69 -10.07
N VAL A 40 -2.47 2.59 -11.32
CA VAL A 40 -3.77 2.05 -11.68
C VAL A 40 -3.81 0.53 -11.41
N GLY A 41 -4.99 0.03 -11.03
CA GLY A 41 -5.25 -1.41 -10.84
C GLY A 41 -5.11 -1.87 -9.39
N ILE A 42 -4.04 -1.50 -8.69
CA ILE A 42 -3.85 -1.88 -7.27
C ILE A 42 -4.41 -0.85 -6.28
N TYR A 43 -4.62 0.38 -6.73
CA TYR A 43 -5.23 1.48 -5.99
C TYR A 43 -6.44 2.02 -6.74
N SER A 44 -7.37 2.61 -6.00
CA SER A 44 -8.49 3.38 -6.53
C SER A 44 -8.73 4.64 -5.68
N PRO A 45 -9.34 5.70 -6.23
CA PRO A 45 -9.75 6.86 -5.42
C PRO A 45 -10.59 6.49 -4.20
N GLU A 46 -11.41 5.43 -4.33
CA GLU A 46 -12.25 4.94 -3.24
C GLU A 46 -11.44 4.23 -2.15
N SER A 47 -10.49 3.37 -2.53
CA SER A 47 -9.59 2.72 -1.56
C SER A 47 -8.78 3.73 -0.74
N ILE A 48 -8.29 4.81 -1.37
CA ILE A 48 -7.56 5.87 -0.67
C ILE A 48 -8.49 6.68 0.23
N ARG A 49 -9.69 7.04 -0.26
CA ARG A 49 -10.72 7.74 0.54
C ARG A 49 -11.11 6.92 1.77
N LYS A 50 -11.19 5.59 1.63
CA LYS A 50 -11.50 4.68 2.72
C LYS A 50 -10.47 4.76 3.84
N VAL A 51 -9.18 4.91 3.52
CA VAL A 51 -8.13 5.11 4.53
C VAL A 51 -8.33 6.42 5.29
N GLU A 52 -8.62 7.53 4.61
CA GLU A 52 -8.82 8.82 5.28
C GLU A 52 -9.92 8.79 6.34
N ASN A 53 -10.95 7.97 6.12
CA ASN A 53 -12.12 7.81 6.98
C ASN A 53 -12.10 6.49 7.78
N ALA A 54 -10.97 5.80 7.81
CA ALA A 54 -10.87 4.51 8.44
C ALA A 54 -10.93 4.59 9.96
N ASP A 55 -11.44 3.52 10.57
CA ASP A 55 -11.43 3.34 12.01
C ASP A 55 -10.06 2.84 12.50
N VAL A 56 -9.48 3.60 13.42
CA VAL A 56 -8.15 3.37 14.00
C VAL A 56 -8.32 3.01 15.46
N GLN A 57 -7.77 1.87 15.85
CA GLN A 57 -7.86 1.30 17.18
C GLN A 57 -6.59 1.64 17.98
N ASP A 58 -6.72 1.80 19.30
CA ASP A 58 -5.60 2.18 20.18
C ASP A 58 -4.43 1.18 20.18
N ASP A 59 -4.69 -0.09 19.84
CA ASP A 59 -3.71 -1.17 19.74
C ASP A 59 -3.18 -1.41 18.31
N ASP A 60 -3.56 -0.58 17.34
CA ASP A 60 -3.04 -0.67 15.97
C ASP A 60 -1.55 -0.30 15.89
N ILE A 61 -0.85 -0.99 14.99
CA ILE A 61 0.55 -0.74 14.65
C ILE A 61 0.66 -0.48 13.15
N PHE A 62 1.11 0.71 12.78
CA PHE A 62 1.33 1.12 11.40
C PHE A 62 2.82 1.19 11.05
N ILE A 63 3.20 0.58 9.94
CA ILE A 63 4.49 0.76 9.30
C ILE A 63 4.31 1.78 8.19
N ILE A 64 4.94 2.94 8.31
CA ILE A 64 4.81 4.03 7.34
C ILE A 64 6.16 4.28 6.68
N THR A 65 6.23 4.16 5.36
CA THR A 65 7.49 4.40 4.63
C THR A 65 7.22 5.06 3.29
N TYR A 66 8.22 5.76 2.74
CA TYR A 66 8.22 5.95 1.28
C TYR A 66 8.50 4.60 0.59
N PRO A 67 7.92 4.30 -0.59
CA PRO A 67 8.20 3.06 -1.31
C PRO A 67 9.70 2.78 -1.43
N LYS A 68 10.09 1.50 -1.30
CA LYS A 68 11.50 1.03 -1.40
C LYS A 68 12.44 1.46 -0.26
N SER A 69 11.90 2.03 0.81
CA SER A 69 12.66 2.38 2.02
C SER A 69 12.89 1.22 2.99
N GLY A 70 12.50 -0.02 2.62
CA GLY A 70 12.71 -1.21 3.45
C GLY A 70 11.47 -1.72 4.20
N THR A 71 10.26 -1.41 3.73
CA THR A 71 8.98 -1.83 4.36
C THR A 71 8.94 -3.31 4.70
N ASN A 72 9.29 -4.19 3.76
CA ASN A 72 9.29 -5.64 3.99
C ASN A 72 10.19 -6.06 5.16
N TRP A 73 11.33 -5.38 5.35
CA TRP A 73 12.23 -5.67 6.46
C TRP A 73 11.57 -5.32 7.81
N MET A 74 10.93 -4.16 7.88
CA MET A 74 10.19 -3.76 9.09
C MET A 74 9.00 -4.68 9.36
N ILE A 75 8.27 -5.10 8.32
CA ILE A 75 7.17 -6.06 8.46
C ILE A 75 7.68 -7.39 9.07
N GLU A 76 8.79 -7.94 8.57
CA GLU A 76 9.38 -9.16 9.14
C GLU A 76 9.79 -9.01 10.59
N ILE A 77 10.50 -7.92 10.93
CA ILE A 77 10.94 -7.65 12.31
C ILE A 77 9.74 -7.61 13.26
N LEU A 78 8.71 -6.83 12.92
CA LEU A 78 7.53 -6.69 13.77
C LEU A 78 6.71 -7.99 13.82
N SER A 79 6.64 -8.74 12.73
CA SER A 79 5.96 -10.04 12.71
C SER A 79 6.60 -11.04 13.69
N LEU A 80 7.93 -11.06 13.77
CA LEU A 80 8.68 -11.89 14.71
C LEU A 80 8.53 -11.39 16.15
N ILE A 81 8.58 -10.07 16.38
CA ILE A 81 8.35 -9.49 17.71
C ILE A 81 6.95 -9.86 18.23
N LEU A 82 5.91 -9.76 17.40
CA LEU A 82 4.53 -10.11 17.78
C LEU A 82 4.31 -11.61 18.08
N LYS A 83 5.29 -12.46 17.75
CA LYS A 83 5.27 -13.90 17.96
C LYS A 83 6.42 -14.38 18.84
N ASP A 84 7.02 -13.48 19.63
CA ASP A 84 8.11 -13.79 20.56
C ASP A 84 9.28 -14.55 19.89
N GLY A 85 9.55 -14.23 18.62
CA GLY A 85 10.59 -14.85 17.81
C GLY A 85 10.20 -16.16 17.11
N ASP A 86 8.98 -16.67 17.28
CA ASP A 86 8.50 -17.87 16.57
C ASP A 86 8.31 -17.59 15.07
N PRO A 87 9.05 -18.28 14.17
CA PRO A 87 8.96 -18.04 12.73
C PRO A 87 7.75 -18.71 12.06
N SER A 88 6.93 -19.47 12.78
CA SER A 88 5.78 -20.21 12.23
C SER A 88 4.84 -19.32 11.41
N TRP A 89 4.56 -18.10 11.90
CA TRP A 89 3.68 -17.15 11.21
C TRP A 89 4.31 -16.58 9.93
N ILE A 90 5.59 -16.18 9.96
CA ILE A 90 6.26 -15.60 8.79
C ILE A 90 6.52 -16.63 7.67
N ARG A 91 6.63 -17.92 8.05
CA ARG A 91 6.83 -19.04 7.11
C ARG A 91 5.53 -19.51 6.45
N SER A 92 4.39 -19.38 7.14
CA SER A 92 3.10 -19.91 6.69
C SER A 92 2.19 -18.85 6.05
N VAL A 93 2.34 -17.57 6.43
CA VAL A 93 1.46 -16.49 5.98
C VAL A 93 2.24 -15.49 5.11
N PRO A 94 1.77 -15.19 3.88
CA PRO A 94 2.39 -14.18 3.02
C PRO A 94 2.47 -12.81 3.68
N ILE A 95 3.55 -12.07 3.37
CA ILE A 95 3.86 -10.78 3.99
C ILE A 95 2.73 -9.75 3.88
N TRP A 96 2.05 -9.71 2.73
CA TRP A 96 0.93 -8.79 2.48
C TRP A 96 -0.35 -9.14 3.24
N LYS A 97 -0.46 -10.38 3.75
CA LYS A 97 -1.56 -10.77 4.66
C LYS A 97 -1.21 -10.51 6.12
N ARG A 98 0.07 -10.49 6.48
CA ARG A 98 0.53 -10.20 7.85
C ARG A 98 0.51 -8.72 8.18
N ALA A 99 0.86 -7.87 7.21
CA ALA A 99 0.84 -6.43 7.34
C ALA A 99 0.22 -5.76 6.10
N PRO A 100 -1.10 -5.93 5.87
CA PRO A 100 -1.79 -5.41 4.69
C PRO A 100 -1.60 -3.90 4.53
N TRP A 101 -1.50 -3.46 3.28
CA TRP A 101 -1.43 -2.03 2.97
C TRP A 101 -2.79 -1.39 3.20
N CYS A 102 -2.82 -0.20 3.82
CA CYS A 102 -4.08 0.50 4.09
C CYS A 102 -4.80 0.90 2.81
N GLU A 103 -4.04 1.44 1.84
CA GLU A 103 -4.55 2.17 0.68
C GLU A 103 -4.86 1.31 -0.55
N THR A 104 -4.51 0.02 -0.55
CA THR A 104 -4.81 -0.87 -1.70
C THR A 104 -6.30 -1.22 -1.75
N ILE A 105 -6.78 -1.63 -2.92
CA ILE A 105 -8.19 -2.05 -3.10
C ILE A 105 -8.56 -3.18 -2.12
N LEU A 106 -7.68 -4.17 -1.98
CA LEU A 106 -7.79 -5.27 -1.01
C LEU A 106 -7.06 -4.95 0.31
N GLY A 107 -7.03 -3.67 0.68
CA GLY A 107 -6.25 -3.19 1.81
C GLY A 107 -6.82 -3.55 3.17
N ALA A 108 -6.08 -3.17 4.22
CA ALA A 108 -6.39 -3.54 5.60
C ALA A 108 -7.83 -3.20 6.01
N PHE A 109 -8.34 -2.03 5.62
CA PHE A 109 -9.68 -1.59 5.98
C PHE A 109 -10.81 -2.25 5.17
N SER A 110 -10.47 -3.12 4.21
CA SER A 110 -11.41 -3.96 3.49
C SER A 110 -11.55 -5.37 4.08
N LEU A 111 -10.80 -5.69 5.13
CA LEU A 111 -10.89 -6.98 5.84
C LEU A 111 -11.86 -6.87 7.02
N SER A 112 -12.84 -7.76 7.09
CA SER A 112 -13.90 -7.76 8.12
C SER A 112 -13.37 -8.13 9.51
N GLU A 113 -12.38 -9.02 9.58
CA GLU A 113 -11.77 -9.46 10.84
C GLU A 113 -10.26 -9.53 10.71
N GLN A 114 -9.56 -8.98 11.70
CA GLN A 114 -8.11 -9.08 11.81
C GLN A 114 -7.74 -9.41 13.26
N PRO A 115 -6.80 -10.34 13.49
CA PRO A 115 -6.33 -10.64 14.83
C PRO A 115 -5.66 -9.39 15.44
N ARG A 116 -5.92 -9.15 16.72
CA ARG A 116 -5.31 -8.04 17.47
C ARG A 116 -3.97 -8.47 18.10
N PRO A 117 -2.98 -7.56 18.18
CA PRO A 117 -2.97 -6.22 17.60
C PRO A 117 -2.89 -6.25 16.06
N ARG A 118 -3.55 -5.30 15.38
CA ARG A 118 -3.49 -5.20 13.91
C ARG A 118 -2.14 -4.61 13.50
N LEU A 119 -1.40 -5.33 12.65
CA LEU A 119 -0.20 -4.81 11.98
C LEU A 119 -0.58 -4.39 10.56
N MET A 120 -0.32 -3.14 10.18
CA MET A 120 -0.69 -2.59 8.88
C MET A 120 0.46 -1.79 8.28
N SER A 121 0.46 -1.63 6.96
CA SER A 121 1.48 -0.88 6.22
C SER A 121 0.86 0.27 5.45
N SER A 122 1.59 1.36 5.23
CA SER A 122 1.15 2.42 4.32
C SER A 122 2.30 3.19 3.69
N HIS A 123 2.10 3.60 2.45
CA HIS A 123 2.92 4.55 1.72
C HIS A 123 2.29 5.93 1.59
N LEU A 124 1.12 6.14 2.21
CA LEU A 124 0.43 7.42 2.09
C LEU A 124 1.24 8.54 2.75
N PRO A 125 1.32 9.71 2.10
CA PRO A 125 1.84 10.90 2.75
C PRO A 125 0.84 11.35 3.83
N ILE A 126 1.35 12.06 4.84
CA ILE A 126 0.60 12.38 6.08
C ILE A 126 -0.78 13.03 5.82
N GLN A 127 -0.91 13.87 4.79
CA GLN A 127 -2.15 14.55 4.44
C GLN A 127 -3.24 13.63 3.85
N LEU A 128 -2.89 12.41 3.46
CA LEU A 128 -3.82 11.37 2.99
C LEU A 128 -3.99 10.24 3.99
N PHE A 129 -3.27 10.27 5.12
CA PHE A 129 -3.33 9.21 6.12
C PHE A 129 -4.63 9.26 6.93
N ALA A 130 -4.94 8.18 7.66
CA ALA A 130 -6.18 8.03 8.42
C ALA A 130 -6.34 9.15 9.45
N LYS A 131 -7.41 9.95 9.35
CA LYS A 131 -7.60 11.13 10.23
C LYS A 131 -7.77 10.72 11.69
N ALA A 132 -8.43 9.59 11.93
CA ALA A 132 -8.63 9.05 13.27
C ALA A 132 -7.32 8.70 13.99
N PHE A 133 -6.22 8.46 13.24
CA PHE A 133 -4.91 8.20 13.83
C PHE A 133 -4.46 9.34 14.76
N PHE A 134 -4.65 10.60 14.36
CA PHE A 134 -4.18 11.78 15.10
C PHE A 134 -4.90 12.01 16.43
N THR A 135 -6.01 11.31 16.67
CA THR A 135 -6.77 11.33 17.93
C THR A 135 -6.73 10.00 18.69
N SER A 136 -6.04 8.99 18.16
CA SER A 136 -5.93 7.64 18.74
C SER A 136 -4.63 7.46 19.54
N LYS A 137 -4.48 6.30 20.21
CA LYS A 137 -3.21 5.84 20.82
C LYS A 137 -2.45 4.81 19.98
N ALA A 138 -2.91 4.58 18.74
CA ALA A 138 -2.25 3.72 17.78
C ALA A 138 -0.79 4.14 17.58
N LYS A 139 0.06 3.19 17.20
CA LYS A 139 1.49 3.42 17.03
C LYS A 139 1.85 3.46 15.56
N ALA A 140 2.71 4.41 15.19
CA ALA A 140 3.30 4.45 13.87
C ALA A 140 4.83 4.33 13.97
N ILE A 141 5.40 3.46 13.16
CA ILE A 141 6.84 3.31 12.97
C ILE A 141 7.14 3.85 11.57
N TYR A 142 7.72 5.04 11.52
CA TYR A 142 8.16 5.64 10.27
C TYR A 142 9.58 5.20 9.93
N MET A 143 9.80 4.61 8.75
CA MET A 143 11.12 4.19 8.30
C MET A 143 11.58 5.02 7.10
N GLY A 144 12.71 5.71 7.28
CA GLY A 144 13.42 6.42 6.22
C GLY A 144 14.61 5.63 5.69
N ARG A 145 14.98 5.90 4.44
CA ARG A 145 16.19 5.38 3.78
C ARG A 145 16.88 6.52 3.02
N ASN A 146 18.18 6.42 2.81
CA ASN A 146 18.91 7.36 1.95
C ASN A 146 18.20 7.47 0.58
N PRO A 147 17.76 8.67 0.16
CA PRO A 147 16.96 8.84 -1.04
C PRO A 147 17.70 8.38 -2.31
N ARG A 148 19.05 8.43 -2.33
CA ARG A 148 19.84 7.93 -3.45
C ARG A 148 19.65 6.42 -3.65
N ASP A 149 19.64 5.66 -2.55
CA ASP A 149 19.42 4.21 -2.59
C ASP A 149 17.96 3.86 -2.91
N VAL A 150 17.03 4.70 -2.45
CA VAL A 150 15.61 4.58 -2.77
C VAL A 150 15.39 4.69 -4.28
N VAL A 151 15.97 5.71 -4.92
CA VAL A 151 15.86 5.90 -6.37
C VAL A 151 16.39 4.69 -7.12
N VAL A 152 17.60 4.21 -6.80
CA VAL A 152 18.19 3.03 -7.46
C VAL A 152 17.30 1.80 -7.25
N SER A 153 16.81 1.58 -6.03
CA SER A 153 15.94 0.44 -5.73
C SER A 153 14.59 0.52 -6.45
N LEU A 154 14.02 1.72 -6.58
CA LEU A 154 12.77 1.95 -7.32
C LEU A 154 12.98 1.76 -8.82
N TYR A 155 14.06 2.29 -9.39
CA TYR A 155 14.42 2.13 -10.79
C TYR A 155 14.43 0.65 -11.22
N HIS A 156 15.16 -0.19 -10.47
CA HIS A 156 15.20 -1.62 -10.79
C HIS A 156 13.86 -2.32 -10.55
N TYR A 157 13.12 -1.94 -9.49
CA TYR A 157 11.82 -2.54 -9.19
C TYR A 157 10.79 -2.22 -10.27
N SER A 158 10.75 -1.00 -10.81
CA SER A 158 9.83 -0.60 -11.87
C SER A 158 9.94 -1.44 -13.14
N LYS A 159 11.11 -2.03 -13.42
CA LYS A 159 11.31 -2.94 -14.58
C LYS A 159 10.63 -4.30 -14.42
N ILE A 160 10.32 -4.71 -13.19
CA ILE A 160 9.73 -6.02 -12.89
C ILE A 160 8.33 -5.92 -12.25
N ALA A 161 7.86 -4.70 -11.98
CA ALA A 161 6.61 -4.43 -11.29
C ALA A 161 5.55 -4.01 -12.31
N GLY A 162 4.60 -4.90 -12.63
CA GLY A 162 3.58 -4.66 -13.67
C GLY A 162 2.70 -3.43 -13.42
N GLN A 163 2.54 -3.00 -12.16
CA GLN A 163 1.78 -1.80 -11.82
C GLN A 163 2.53 -0.49 -12.13
N LEU A 164 3.84 -0.54 -12.38
CA LEU A 164 4.67 0.63 -12.62
C LEU A 164 5.05 0.72 -14.09
N LYS A 165 5.05 1.94 -14.63
CA LYS A 165 5.64 2.22 -15.94
C LYS A 165 7.12 1.88 -15.95
N ASP A 166 7.63 1.37 -17.08
CA ASP A 166 9.07 1.21 -17.29
C ASP A 166 9.80 2.54 -17.03
N PRO A 167 10.90 2.53 -16.27
CA PRO A 167 11.55 3.76 -15.84
C PRO A 167 12.33 4.47 -16.95
N GLY A 168 12.53 3.86 -18.13
CA GLY A 168 13.36 4.42 -19.19
C GLY A 168 14.84 4.47 -18.82
N THR A 169 15.54 5.51 -19.25
CA THR A 169 16.96 5.72 -18.89
C THR A 169 17.09 6.23 -17.45
N PRO A 170 18.22 5.98 -16.76
CA PRO A 170 18.45 6.52 -15.42
C PRO A 170 18.28 8.05 -15.34
N ASP A 171 18.71 8.79 -16.36
CA ASP A 171 18.58 10.25 -16.39
C ASP A 171 17.13 10.70 -16.51
N GLN A 172 16.31 10.00 -17.30
CA GLN A 172 14.88 10.29 -17.41
C GLN A 172 14.14 9.99 -16.10
N PHE A 173 14.53 8.94 -15.40
CA PHE A 173 13.90 8.54 -14.14
C PHE A 173 14.22 9.49 -12.97
N LEU A 174 15.33 10.22 -13.06
CA LEU A 174 15.77 11.19 -12.05
C LEU A 174 15.14 12.58 -12.20
N GLN A 175 14.46 12.86 -13.31
CA GLN A 175 13.79 14.15 -13.59
C GLN A 175 12.39 14.21 -12.98
#